data_AF-A0AA36IZ34-F1
#
_entry.id   AF-A0AA36IZ34-F1
#
_cell.length_a   1.000
_cell.length_b   1.000
_cell.length_c   1.000
_cell.angle_alpha   90.00
_cell.angle_beta   90.00
_cell.angle_gamma   90.00
#
_symmetry.space_group_name_H-M   'P 1'
#
loop_
_entity.id
_entity.type
_entity.pdbx_description
1 polymer ?
#
loop_
_entity_poly.entity_id
_entity_poly.type
_entity_poly.pdbx_seq_one_letter_code
_entity_poly.pdbx_strand_id
1 'polypeptide(L)'
;MGGVEYWVDHVSNAVRFTEAMEALDAMKPEVFLEIGATPTLVGMAKRFLTRKDATWVASLDPKATPDERDAIKKAADASGAAAGPAGSAQVRPLLERQAYPWREASHPLLKKRTVRADGATVFSCGFGGHVLQLLSHHIVHGEVVVPGACYLEMIVAGCTTFLGNEAWCVENLGFAKPLVLRSLAEL
;
A
#
# COMPACT_ATOMS: atom_id res chain seq x y z
N MET A 1 1.52 -11.02 14.77
CA MET A 1 1.16 -9.64 14.39
C MET A 1 1.71 -9.41 12.99
N GLY A 2 0.87 -8.94 12.06
CA GLY A 2 1.08 -9.03 10.60
C GLY A 2 2.38 -8.42 10.10
N GLY A 3 3.38 -9.28 9.87
CA GLY A 3 4.62 -8.94 9.18
C GLY A 3 4.40 -8.72 7.69
N VAL A 4 5.48 -8.44 6.95
CA VAL A 4 5.43 -8.20 5.50
C VAL A 4 4.80 -9.40 4.77
N GLU A 5 5.13 -10.61 5.20
CA GLU A 5 4.65 -11.88 4.66
C GLU A 5 3.13 -11.95 4.72
N TYR A 6 2.52 -11.54 5.84
CA TYR A 6 1.06 -11.52 5.98
C TYR A 6 0.39 -10.59 4.96
N TRP A 7 0.97 -9.40 4.73
CA TRP A 7 0.40 -8.45 3.78
C TRP A 7 0.59 -8.90 2.34
N VAL A 8 1.73 -9.53 2.02
CA VAL A 8 1.95 -10.17 0.72
C VAL A 8 0.92 -11.27 0.50
N ASP A 9 0.71 -12.16 1.47
CA ASP A 9 -0.31 -13.20 1.40
C ASP A 9 -1.72 -12.62 1.27
N HIS A 10 -2.02 -11.54 2.00
CA HIS A 10 -3.33 -10.88 2.00
C HIS A 10 -3.73 -10.35 0.62
N VAL A 11 -2.77 -9.83 -0.16
CA VAL A 11 -3.03 -9.33 -1.52
C VAL A 11 -2.87 -10.39 -2.60
N SER A 12 -2.13 -11.48 -2.34
CA SER A 12 -1.80 -12.49 -3.35
C SER A 12 -2.73 -13.71 -3.31
N ASN A 13 -3.27 -14.06 -2.14
CA ASN A 13 -4.12 -15.24 -1.98
C ASN A 13 -5.61 -14.88 -2.08
N ALA A 14 -6.44 -15.90 -2.35
CA ALA A 14 -7.88 -15.73 -2.42
C ALA A 14 -8.47 -15.32 -1.05
N VAL A 15 -9.36 -14.32 -1.06
CA VAL A 15 -10.09 -13.88 0.15
C VAL A 15 -11.15 -14.92 0.54
N ARG A 16 -10.95 -15.59 1.67
CA ARG A 16 -11.88 -16.60 2.24
C ARG A 16 -13.08 -15.96 2.96
N PHE A 17 -13.82 -15.10 2.25
CA PHE A 17 -14.90 -14.29 2.83
C PHE A 17 -16.04 -15.12 3.43
N THR A 18 -16.53 -16.13 2.70
CA THR A 18 -17.62 -17.00 3.17
C THR A 18 -17.26 -17.70 4.47
N GLU A 19 -16.06 -18.27 4.56
CA GLU A 19 -15.60 -18.99 5.74
C GLU A 19 -15.42 -18.06 6.94
N ALA A 20 -14.91 -16.85 6.72
CA ALA A 20 -14.83 -15.83 7.78
C ALA A 20 -16.22 -15.43 8.29
N MET A 21 -17.19 -15.31 7.40
CA MET A 21 -18.57 -14.97 7.75
C MET A 21 -19.28 -16.13 8.47
N GLU A 22 -19.07 -17.38 8.09
CA GLU A 22 -19.57 -18.56 8.81
C GLU A 22 -18.98 -18.66 10.21
N ALA A 23 -17.68 -18.42 10.35
CA ALA A 23 -17.03 -18.36 11.67
C ALA A 23 -17.59 -17.23 12.53
N LEU A 24 -17.90 -16.07 11.93
CA LEU A 24 -18.56 -14.96 12.62
C LEU A 24 -20.00 -15.30 13.00
N ASP A 25 -20.75 -15.95 12.12
CA ASP A 25 -22.13 -16.37 12.36
C ASP A 25 -22.24 -17.36 13.53
N ALA A 26 -21.26 -18.24 13.68
CA ALA A 26 -21.16 -19.17 14.80
C ALA A 26 -21.04 -18.46 16.17
N MET A 27 -20.53 -17.23 16.21
CA MET A 27 -20.50 -16.39 17.41
C MET A 27 -21.87 -15.78 17.75
N LYS A 28 -22.86 -15.94 16.87
CA LYS A 28 -24.23 -15.41 16.99
C LYS A 28 -24.29 -13.92 17.32
N PRO A 29 -23.59 -13.05 16.57
CA PRO A 29 -23.73 -11.61 16.77
C PRO A 29 -25.17 -11.16 16.47
N GLU A 30 -25.63 -10.18 17.23
CA GLU A 30 -26.93 -9.52 17.02
C GLU A 30 -26.85 -8.43 15.94
N VAL A 31 -25.67 -7.85 15.74
CA VAL A 31 -25.42 -6.77 14.78
C VAL A 31 -24.19 -7.07 13.94
N PHE A 32 -24.35 -7.02 12.62
CA PHE A 32 -23.26 -6.98 11.65
C PHE A 32 -23.07 -5.54 11.15
N LEU A 33 -21.90 -4.96 11.42
CA LEU A 33 -21.53 -3.64 10.94
C LEU A 33 -20.45 -3.75 9.85
N GLU A 34 -20.79 -3.36 8.63
CA GLU A 34 -19.81 -3.16 7.56
C GLU A 34 -19.18 -1.77 7.68
N ILE A 35 -17.85 -1.74 7.70
CA ILE A 35 -17.05 -0.51 7.66
C ILE A 35 -16.54 -0.35 6.23
N GLY A 36 -17.10 0.62 5.51
CA GLY A 36 -16.78 0.85 4.10
C GLY A 36 -17.53 2.04 3.52
N ALA A 37 -17.19 2.41 2.28
CA ALA A 37 -17.81 3.52 1.57
C ALA A 37 -19.19 3.17 0.97
N THR A 38 -19.49 1.87 0.80
CA THR A 38 -20.74 1.34 0.24
C THR A 38 -21.10 0.01 0.93
N PRO A 39 -22.38 -0.43 0.94
CA PRO A 39 -22.84 -1.65 1.63
C PRO A 39 -22.61 -2.94 0.83
N THR A 40 -21.40 -3.16 0.32
CA THR A 40 -21.11 -4.27 -0.60
C THR A 40 -21.06 -5.60 0.13
N LEU A 41 -20.36 -5.67 1.26
CA LEU A 41 -20.14 -6.90 2.01
C LEU A 41 -21.41 -7.38 2.71
N VAL A 42 -22.23 -6.48 3.24
CA VAL A 42 -23.57 -6.79 3.75
C VAL A 42 -24.42 -7.43 2.65
N GLY A 43 -24.39 -6.84 1.44
CA GLY A 43 -25.10 -7.37 0.28
C GLY A 43 -24.62 -8.77 -0.11
N MET A 44 -23.32 -9.03 -0.07
CA MET A 44 -22.74 -10.34 -0.34
C MET A 44 -23.07 -11.37 0.75
N ALA A 45 -22.89 -11.02 2.02
CA ALA A 45 -23.13 -11.91 3.16
C ALA A 45 -24.57 -12.41 3.22
N LYS A 46 -25.55 -11.52 3.01
CA LYS A 46 -26.98 -11.88 3.01
C LYS A 46 -27.38 -12.89 1.94
N ARG A 47 -26.55 -13.13 0.91
CA ARG A 47 -26.83 -14.15 -0.11
C ARG A 47 -26.63 -15.57 0.40
N PHE A 48 -25.81 -15.76 1.44
CA PHE A 48 -25.50 -17.10 1.98
C PHE A 48 -25.77 -17.23 3.48
N LEU A 49 -25.65 -16.15 4.27
CA LEU A 49 -26.09 -16.13 5.66
C LEU A 49 -27.53 -15.64 5.74
N THR A 50 -28.48 -16.58 5.79
CA THR A 50 -29.93 -16.29 5.88
C THR A 50 -30.38 -15.96 7.31
N ARG A 51 -29.59 -15.17 8.06
CA ARG A 51 -29.92 -14.72 9.43
C ARG A 51 -30.98 -13.64 9.40
N LYS A 52 -32.15 -13.94 9.99
CA LYS A 52 -33.29 -13.00 10.11
C LYS A 52 -33.35 -12.29 11.47
N ASP A 53 -32.67 -12.86 12.45
CA ASP A 53 -32.56 -12.43 13.83
C ASP A 53 -31.41 -11.43 14.08
N ALA A 54 -30.58 -11.17 13.07
CA ALA A 54 -29.48 -10.22 13.15
C ALA A 54 -29.77 -8.95 12.35
N THR A 55 -29.33 -7.81 12.87
CA THR A 55 -29.39 -6.52 12.19
C THR A 55 -28.14 -6.30 11.35
N TRP A 56 -28.32 -5.83 10.13
CA TRP A 56 -27.23 -5.56 9.20
C TRP A 56 -27.15 -4.06 8.95
N VAL A 57 -26.00 -3.47 9.25
CA VAL A 57 -25.73 -2.03 9.17
C VAL A 57 -24.50 -1.82 8.31
N ALA A 58 -24.54 -0.82 7.43
CA ALA A 58 -23.36 -0.33 6.72
C ALA A 58 -23.02 1.06 7.24
N SER A 59 -21.73 1.33 7.48
CA SER A 59 -21.27 2.62 8.00
C SER A 59 -21.56 3.78 7.07
N LEU A 60 -21.48 3.54 5.76
CA LEU A 60 -21.78 4.51 4.71
C LEU A 60 -22.53 3.83 3.57
N ASP A 61 -23.54 4.54 3.07
CA ASP A 61 -24.17 4.23 1.80
C ASP A 61 -24.41 5.56 1.07
N PRO A 62 -23.76 5.79 -0.09
CA PRO A 62 -23.94 7.02 -0.85
C PRO A 62 -25.38 7.20 -1.35
N LYS A 63 -26.16 6.11 -1.42
CA LYS A 63 -27.55 6.10 -1.85
C LYS A 63 -28.53 6.28 -0.70
N ALA A 64 -28.07 6.22 0.55
CA ALA A 64 -28.91 6.43 1.72
C ALA A 64 -29.39 7.89 1.80
N THR A 65 -30.66 8.03 2.17
CA THR A 65 -31.25 9.32 2.55
C THR A 65 -30.56 9.88 3.80
N PRO A 66 -30.63 11.20 4.08
CA PRO A 66 -30.03 11.79 5.27
C PRO A 66 -30.41 11.09 6.59
N ASP A 67 -31.66 10.62 6.71
CA ASP A 67 -32.15 9.90 7.89
C ASP A 67 -31.57 8.48 8.00
N GLU A 68 -31.19 7.87 6.88
CA GLU A 68 -30.60 6.52 6.81
C GLU A 68 -29.07 6.52 7.00
N ARG A 69 -28.42 7.70 7.00
CA ARG A 69 -26.95 7.84 7.08
C ARG A 69 -26.38 7.70 8.49
N ASP A 70 -27.21 7.73 9.54
CA ASP A 70 -26.73 7.57 10.92
C ASP A 70 -26.55 6.09 11.29
N ALA A 71 -25.54 5.46 10.67
CA ALA A 71 -25.20 4.06 10.88
C ALA A 71 -24.85 3.73 12.33
N ILE A 72 -24.26 4.69 13.05
CA ILE A 72 -23.89 4.53 14.46
C ILE A 72 -25.15 4.43 15.32
N LYS A 73 -26.11 5.34 15.13
CA LYS A 73 -27.40 5.27 15.83
C LYS A 73 -28.13 3.97 15.52
N LYS A 74 -28.19 3.56 14.25
CA LYS A 74 -28.84 2.32 13.83
C LYS A 74 -28.19 1.07 14.45
N ALA A 75 -26.87 1.02 14.52
CA ALA A 75 -26.14 -0.07 15.17
C ALA A 75 -26.36 -0.07 16.70
N ALA A 76 -26.34 1.10 17.33
CA ALA A 76 -26.62 1.25 18.76
C ALA A 76 -28.04 0.78 19.11
N ASP A 77 -29.05 1.29 18.40
CA ASP A 77 -30.46 0.91 18.57
C ASP A 77 -30.65 -0.61 18.41
N ALA A 78 -29.98 -1.21 17.43
CA ALA A 78 -30.07 -2.64 17.13
C ALA A 78 -29.37 -3.55 18.15
N SER A 79 -28.31 -3.05 18.80
CA SER A 79 -27.55 -3.81 19.80
C SER A 79 -28.21 -3.83 21.18
N GLY A 80 -29.34 -3.14 21.36
CA GLY A 80 -29.97 -2.96 22.68
C GLY A 80 -29.10 -2.18 23.68
N ALA A 81 -27.91 -1.71 23.26
CA ALA A 81 -27.12 -0.77 24.01
C ALA A 81 -27.95 0.51 24.09
N ALA A 82 -28.49 0.81 25.28
CA ALA A 82 -29.00 2.13 25.54
C ALA A 82 -27.88 3.09 25.12
N ALA A 83 -28.14 3.92 24.12
CA ALA A 83 -27.35 5.12 23.92
C ALA A 83 -27.37 5.79 25.29
N GLY A 84 -26.26 5.69 26.03
CA GLY A 84 -26.13 6.34 27.32
C GLY A 84 -26.57 7.79 27.14
N PRO A 85 -27.10 8.45 28.19
CA PRO A 85 -27.56 9.82 28.07
C PRO A 85 -26.53 10.61 27.29
N ALA A 86 -26.97 11.45 26.35
CA ALA A 86 -26.14 12.26 25.47
C ALA A 86 -25.28 13.32 26.23
N GLY A 87 -24.84 13.01 27.45
CA GLY A 87 -23.64 13.55 28.07
C GLY A 87 -22.43 12.96 27.35
N SER A 88 -22.01 13.68 26.31
CA SER A 88 -20.76 13.48 25.62
C SER A 88 -19.58 13.66 26.59
N ALA A 89 -19.23 12.61 27.34
CA ALA A 89 -17.81 12.35 27.49
C ALA A 89 -17.34 12.07 26.06
N GLN A 90 -16.84 13.12 25.38
CA GLN A 90 -15.98 12.93 24.22
C GLN A 90 -14.80 12.12 24.73
N VAL A 91 -14.95 10.79 24.75
CA VAL A 91 -13.83 9.90 24.66
C VAL A 91 -13.31 10.17 23.26
N ARG A 92 -12.43 11.17 23.16
CA ARG A 92 -11.47 11.21 22.08
C ARG A 92 -10.58 10.02 22.42
N PRO A 93 -10.71 8.85 21.76
CA PRO A 93 -9.63 7.92 21.87
C PRO A 93 -8.41 8.73 21.43
N LEU A 94 -7.43 8.86 22.33
CA LEU A 94 -6.09 9.25 21.95
C LEU A 94 -5.60 8.09 21.09
N LEU A 95 -6.07 8.05 19.84
CA LEU A 95 -5.35 7.37 18.79
C LEU A 95 -4.07 8.20 18.69
N GLU A 96 -3.03 7.71 19.36
CA GLU A 96 -1.66 8.05 19.01
C GLU A 96 -1.43 7.51 17.60
N ARG A 97 -1.99 8.21 16.60
CA ARG A 97 -1.69 7.97 15.21
C ARG A 97 -0.22 8.30 15.08
N GLN A 98 0.62 7.28 14.98
CA GLN A 98 1.91 7.48 14.35
C GLN A 98 1.63 8.08 12.98
N ALA A 99 2.05 9.33 12.81
CA ALA A 99 1.95 9.99 11.53
C ALA A 99 2.88 9.23 10.58
N TYR A 100 2.31 8.51 9.63
CA TYR A 100 3.00 8.00 8.46
C TYR A 100 2.77 9.03 7.35
N PRO A 101 3.54 10.14 7.30
CA PRO A 101 3.35 11.12 6.25
C PRO A 101 3.55 10.42 4.92
N TRP A 102 2.52 10.47 4.06
CA TRP A 102 2.67 10.07 2.68
C TRP A 102 3.74 10.96 2.07
N ARG A 103 4.86 10.35 1.71
CA ARG A 103 5.97 11.01 1.02
C ARG A 103 6.27 10.19 -0.20
N GLU A 104 6.44 10.89 -1.32
CA GLU A 104 6.97 10.28 -2.51
C GLU A 104 8.38 9.76 -2.19
N ALA A 105 8.58 8.45 -2.36
CA ALA A 105 9.85 7.84 -2.06
C ALA A 105 10.89 8.33 -3.07
N SER A 106 12.07 8.71 -2.60
CA SER A 106 13.19 9.06 -3.48
C SER A 106 13.52 7.89 -4.40
N HIS A 107 13.78 8.16 -5.67
CA HIS A 107 14.15 7.13 -6.63
C HIS A 107 15.38 6.34 -6.16
N PRO A 108 15.34 4.99 -6.15
CA PRO A 108 16.39 4.17 -5.52
C PRO A 108 17.79 4.38 -6.12
N LEU A 109 17.86 4.76 -7.40
CA LEU A 109 19.11 4.97 -8.14
C LEU A 109 19.55 6.45 -8.24
N LEU A 110 18.71 7.40 -7.81
CA LEU A 110 19.02 8.84 -7.84
C LEU A 110 18.87 9.43 -6.44
N LYS A 111 19.96 9.42 -5.65
CA LYS A 111 19.93 9.88 -4.24
C LYS A 111 20.55 11.26 -4.06
N LYS A 112 21.88 11.35 -4.04
CA LYS A 112 22.57 12.61 -3.78
C LYS A 112 22.78 13.35 -5.10
N ARG A 113 22.22 14.55 -5.20
CA ARG A 113 22.40 15.47 -6.32
C ARG A 113 23.52 16.46 -6.03
N THR A 114 24.43 16.62 -6.97
CA THR A 114 25.52 17.61 -6.93
C THR A 114 25.68 18.27 -8.29
N VAL A 115 26.25 19.47 -8.34
CA VAL A 115 26.59 20.15 -9.61
C VAL A 115 28.12 20.13 -9.74
N ARG A 116 28.60 19.68 -10.90
CA ARG A 116 30.03 19.69 -11.24
C ARG A 116 30.48 21.08 -11.68
N ALA A 117 31.80 21.28 -11.72
CA ALA A 117 32.40 22.55 -12.13
C ALA A 117 32.07 22.96 -13.59
N ASP A 118 31.77 21.98 -14.44
CA ASP A 118 31.31 22.18 -15.83
C ASP A 118 29.81 22.48 -15.94
N GLY A 119 29.09 22.59 -14.81
CA GLY A 119 27.66 22.82 -14.76
C GLY A 119 26.80 21.56 -14.88
N ALA A 120 27.39 20.38 -15.10
CA ALA A 120 26.64 19.13 -15.20
C ALA A 120 26.03 18.75 -13.84
N THR A 121 24.74 18.39 -13.83
CA THR A 121 24.15 17.76 -12.64
C THR A 121 24.56 16.29 -12.59
N VAL A 122 25.05 15.87 -11.44
CA VAL A 122 25.41 14.49 -11.14
C VAL A 122 24.52 13.97 -10.03
N PHE A 123 23.91 12.81 -10.28
CA PHE A 123 23.31 11.99 -9.25
C PHE A 123 24.28 10.89 -8.83
N SER A 124 24.32 10.62 -7.54
CA SER A 124 25.13 9.55 -6.96
C SER A 124 24.30 8.74 -5.99
N CYS A 125 24.50 7.43 -6.00
CA CYS A 125 23.92 6.49 -5.05
C CYS A 125 24.91 5.34 -4.82
N GLY A 126 24.83 4.72 -3.65
CA GLY A 126 25.41 3.40 -3.44
C GLY A 126 24.35 2.32 -3.69
N PHE A 127 24.75 1.21 -4.29
CA PHE A 127 23.90 0.02 -4.39
C PHE A 127 23.83 -0.66 -3.01
N GLY A 128 22.63 -0.76 -2.44
CA GLY A 128 22.40 -1.40 -1.15
C GLY A 128 20.96 -1.87 -1.01
N GLY A 129 20.68 -2.65 0.06
CA GLY A 129 19.36 -3.21 0.33
C GLY A 129 18.80 -4.00 -0.86
N HIS A 130 17.52 -3.81 -1.15
CA HIS A 130 16.81 -4.53 -2.23
C HIS A 130 17.40 -4.26 -3.62
N VAL A 131 18.00 -3.09 -3.86
CA VAL A 131 18.63 -2.80 -5.16
C VAL A 131 19.84 -3.69 -5.37
N LEU A 132 20.71 -3.82 -4.36
CA LEU A 132 21.86 -4.72 -4.45
C LEU A 132 21.43 -6.18 -4.57
N GLN A 133 20.39 -6.59 -3.83
CA GLN A 133 19.81 -7.93 -3.92
C GLN A 133 19.24 -8.23 -5.32
N LEU A 134 18.57 -7.26 -5.95
CA LEU A 134 18.07 -7.41 -7.31
C LEU A 134 19.24 -7.52 -8.30
N LEU A 135 20.23 -6.65 -8.18
CA LEU A 135 21.39 -6.63 -9.06
C LEU A 135 22.26 -7.89 -8.91
N SER A 136 22.35 -8.48 -7.72
CA SER A 136 23.14 -9.70 -7.49
C SER A 136 22.63 -10.92 -8.25
N HIS A 137 21.41 -10.87 -8.80
CA HIS A 137 20.88 -11.92 -9.66
C HIS A 137 21.27 -11.77 -11.13
N HIS A 138 21.80 -10.61 -11.56
CA HIS A 138 22.24 -10.40 -12.94
C HIS A 138 23.72 -10.78 -13.10
N ILE A 139 23.95 -12.08 -13.27
CA ILE A 139 25.29 -12.67 -13.35
C ILE A 139 25.68 -12.93 -14.80
N VAL A 140 26.84 -12.43 -15.21
CA VAL A 140 27.42 -12.66 -16.54
C VAL A 140 28.85 -13.13 -16.37
N HIS A 141 29.16 -14.33 -16.89
CA HIS A 141 30.47 -14.97 -16.74
C HIS A 141 30.96 -15.07 -15.28
N GLY A 142 30.05 -15.33 -14.34
CA GLY A 142 30.38 -15.51 -12.91
C GLY A 142 30.51 -14.21 -12.11
N GLU A 143 30.46 -13.05 -12.76
CA GLU A 143 30.51 -11.75 -12.08
C GLU A 143 29.11 -11.13 -12.02
N VAL A 144 28.84 -10.36 -10.96
CA VAL A 144 27.63 -9.52 -10.88
C VAL A 144 27.85 -8.30 -11.76
N VAL A 145 27.19 -8.29 -12.92
CA VAL A 145 27.29 -7.19 -13.89
C VAL A 145 26.01 -6.36 -13.81
N VAL A 146 26.13 -5.05 -13.65
CA VAL A 146 24.95 -4.17 -13.66
C VAL A 146 24.28 -4.26 -15.05
N PRO A 147 22.97 -4.61 -15.12
CA PRO A 147 22.28 -4.79 -16.39
C PRO A 147 22.11 -3.46 -17.13
N GLY A 148 22.07 -3.52 -18.46
CA GLY A 148 21.75 -2.37 -19.33
C GLY A 148 20.49 -1.61 -18.91
N ALA A 149 19.47 -2.35 -18.47
CA ALA A 149 18.21 -1.79 -17.97
C ALA A 149 18.39 -0.88 -16.74
N CYS A 150 19.38 -1.14 -15.87
CA CYS A 150 19.65 -0.28 -14.72
C CYS A 150 20.16 1.10 -15.15
N TYR A 151 20.95 1.17 -16.23
CA TYR A 151 21.40 2.45 -16.79
C TYR A 151 20.25 3.19 -17.47
N LEU A 152 19.41 2.47 -18.20
CA LEU A 152 18.21 3.05 -18.81
C LEU A 152 17.30 3.65 -17.73
N GLU A 153 17.08 2.95 -16.62
CA GLU A 153 16.31 3.47 -15.49
C GLU A 153 16.92 4.75 -14.90
N MET A 154 18.25 4.80 -14.74
CA MET A 154 18.93 6.03 -14.30
C MET A 154 18.76 7.19 -15.29
N ILE A 155 18.82 6.91 -16.60
CA ILE A 155 18.59 7.92 -17.64
C ILE A 155 17.16 8.42 -17.57
N VAL A 156 16.18 7.51 -17.51
CA VAL A 156 14.75 7.84 -17.43
C VAL A 156 14.46 8.69 -16.21
N ALA A 157 14.86 8.24 -15.02
CA ALA A 157 14.64 8.97 -13.78
C ALA A 157 15.33 10.36 -13.78
N GLY A 158 16.52 10.45 -14.38
CA GLY A 158 17.22 11.72 -14.56
C GLY A 158 16.47 12.67 -15.50
N CYS A 159 16.09 12.19 -16.67
CA CYS A 159 15.31 12.94 -17.66
C CYS A 159 13.98 13.41 -17.07
N THR A 160 13.20 12.54 -16.41
CA THR A 160 11.95 12.92 -15.75
C THR A 160 12.14 14.02 -14.71
N THR A 161 13.27 14.00 -13.97
CA THR A 161 13.59 15.06 -12.99
C THR A 161 13.80 16.43 -13.62
N PHE A 162 14.24 16.50 -14.88
CA PHE A 162 14.62 17.76 -15.55
C PHE A 162 13.66 18.21 -16.65
N LEU A 163 13.19 17.26 -17.45
CA LEU A 163 12.27 17.46 -18.58
C LEU A 163 10.81 17.28 -18.16
N GLY A 164 10.56 16.80 -16.94
CA GLY A 164 9.21 16.52 -16.45
C GLY A 164 8.53 15.42 -17.27
N ASN A 165 7.25 15.62 -17.55
CA ASN A 165 6.38 14.66 -18.25
C ASN A 165 6.29 14.93 -19.75
N GLU A 166 7.20 15.70 -20.33
CA GLU A 166 7.25 15.90 -21.78
C GLU A 166 7.61 14.59 -22.50
N ALA A 167 7.21 14.46 -23.76
CA ALA A 167 7.57 13.31 -24.58
C ALA A 167 9.01 13.45 -25.06
N TRP A 168 9.86 12.48 -24.70
CA TRP A 168 11.26 12.42 -25.12
C TRP A 168 11.65 10.96 -25.43
N CYS A 169 12.73 10.79 -26.17
CA CYS A 169 13.31 9.49 -26.50
C CYS A 169 14.83 9.50 -26.24
N VAL A 170 15.39 8.30 -26.02
CA VAL A 170 16.84 8.08 -25.99
C VAL A 170 17.22 7.41 -27.29
N GLU A 171 18.14 8.03 -28.03
CA GLU A 171 18.63 7.52 -29.31
C GLU A 171 20.12 7.22 -29.23
N ASN A 172 20.59 6.28 -30.07
CA ASN A 172 22.01 5.96 -30.24
C ASN A 172 22.73 5.59 -28.92
N LEU A 173 22.06 4.85 -28.04
CA LEU A 173 22.64 4.40 -26.78
C LEU A 173 23.69 3.30 -27.00
N GLY A 174 24.87 3.48 -26.40
CA GLY A 174 25.92 2.48 -26.36
C GLY A 174 26.51 2.33 -24.96
N PHE A 175 26.82 1.10 -24.58
CA PHE A 175 27.49 0.79 -23.32
C PHE A 175 28.98 0.59 -23.56
N ALA A 176 29.80 1.57 -23.15
CA ALA A 176 31.24 1.52 -23.41
C ALA A 176 31.96 0.44 -22.59
N LYS A 177 31.56 0.25 -21.32
CA LYS A 177 32.12 -0.74 -20.41
C LYS A 177 31.04 -1.23 -19.43
N PRO A 178 31.02 -2.53 -19.08
CA PRO A 178 30.15 -3.02 -18.03
C PRO A 178 30.62 -2.48 -16.66
N LEU A 179 29.66 -2.12 -15.80
CA LEU A 179 29.93 -1.92 -14.38
C LEU A 179 29.79 -3.27 -13.66
N VAL A 180 30.90 -3.74 -13.09
CA VAL A 180 30.93 -4.97 -12.32
C VAL A 180 30.89 -4.64 -10.84
N LEU A 181 29.96 -5.25 -10.10
CA LEU A 181 29.87 -5.10 -8.66
C LEU A 181 30.70 -6.20 -7.99
N ARG A 182 31.69 -5.79 -7.21
CA ARG A 182 32.52 -6.69 -6.40
C ARG A 182 32.34 -6.37 -4.93
N SER A 183 32.38 -7.40 -4.10
CA SER A 183 32.37 -7.22 -2.65
C SER A 183 33.64 -6.49 -2.21
N LEU A 184 33.51 -5.52 -1.30
CA LEU A 184 34.66 -4.86 -0.68
C LEU A 184 35.46 -5.79 0.24
N ALA A 185 34.95 -6.99 0.55
CA ALA A 185 35.67 -8.00 1.33
C ALA A 185 36.71 -8.79 0.50
N GLU A 186 36.75 -8.60 -0.82
CA GLU A 186 37.63 -9.32 -1.76
C GLU A 186 38.62 -8.39 -2.49
N LEU A 187 38.77 -7.14 -2.03
CA LEU A 187 39.77 -6.17 -2.47
C LEU A 187 40.81 -5.95 -1.37
#